data_AF-A0A9R0ZIT9-F1
#
_entry.id   AF-A0A9R0ZIT9-F1
#
_cell.length_a   1.000
_cell.length_b   1.000
_cell.length_c   1.000
_cell.angle_alpha   90.00
_cell.angle_beta   90.00
_cell.angle_gamma   90.00
#
_symmetry.space_group_name_H-M   'P 1'
#
loop_
_entity.id
_entity.type
_entity.pdbx_description
1 polymer ?
#
loop_
_entity_poly.entity_id
_entity_poly.type
_entity_poly.pdbx_seq_one_letter_code
_entity_poly.pdbx_strand_id
1 'polypeptide(L)'
;MCFQRKAAGNSFPRVLLFPEGTTTNGRFLISFQHGAFIPGYPVQPVVVRYPHVHFDQSWLVSLRLHIFFLFVLFPVIIVIVFQGKHITNSTHVQDVHPVSQLHGVEYLPIVYPPEIKQENALHFAENTSYAMAHALNVLPTSYSYADSMIASRAEEAGKANCSSYMVEMAWVKEVYGVSTAEAMELLEHFLAMNPDSDGRVKAQDFWALFGLYCSPLCKKIFHYFDFENKESITFRQFLVGCAHLRKQPLFEGVCETAFEKCKAPGTSDISLAQLANALRSGMLPPADDGMLKLFETFDIDDDDKISRDDFVACLARFPFMIALFAGRINGEVYIEIV
;
A
#
# COMPACT_ATOMS: atom_id res chain seq x y z
N MET A 1 1.49 -0.98 39.49
CA MET A 1 2.16 -0.23 40.58
C MET A 1 3.59 0.23 40.23
N CYS A 2 4.39 -0.50 39.42
CA CYS A 2 5.74 -0.07 39.00
C CYS A 2 5.78 1.21 38.14
N PHE A 3 4.84 1.40 37.22
CA PHE A 3 4.80 2.58 36.34
C PHE A 3 4.42 3.88 37.08
N GLN A 4 3.44 3.83 37.99
CA GLN A 4 3.06 4.97 38.83
C GLN A 4 4.21 5.43 39.74
N ARG A 5 5.03 4.50 40.26
CA ARG A 5 6.22 4.84 41.05
C ARG A 5 7.33 5.49 40.21
N LYS A 6 7.50 5.10 38.94
CA LYS A 6 8.47 5.72 38.02
C LYS A 6 8.05 7.12 37.55
N ALA A 7 6.74 7.37 37.37
CA ALA A 7 6.24 8.67 36.92
C ALA A 7 6.26 9.76 38.01
N ALA A 8 6.25 9.38 39.29
CA ALA A 8 6.10 10.30 40.42
C ALA A 8 7.42 10.88 40.98
N GLY A 9 8.60 10.47 40.47
CA GLY A 9 9.89 10.90 41.00
C GLY A 9 10.92 11.28 39.94
N ASN A 10 11.62 12.40 40.14
CA ASN A 10 12.74 12.85 39.28
C ASN A 10 13.99 11.95 39.38
N SER A 11 13.97 10.94 40.24
CA SER A 11 15.05 9.95 40.44
C SER A 11 15.04 8.81 39.42
N PHE A 12 14.03 8.74 38.55
CA PHE A 12 13.94 7.76 37.47
C PHE A 12 14.04 8.45 36.10
N PRO A 13 14.65 7.81 35.10
CA PRO A 13 14.67 8.32 33.73
C PRO A 13 13.23 8.53 33.24
N ARG A 14 13.00 9.66 32.55
CA ARG A 14 11.69 9.97 31.96
C ARG A 14 11.34 8.88 30.94
N VAL A 15 10.23 8.18 31.19
CA VAL A 15 9.70 7.11 30.36
C VAL A 15 8.60 7.69 29.48
N LEU A 16 8.76 7.59 28.17
CA LEU A 16 7.67 7.78 27.22
C LEU A 16 7.14 6.40 26.80
N LEU A 17 5.83 6.27 26.59
CA LEU A 17 5.18 5.02 26.20
C LEU A 17 4.48 5.26 24.86
N PHE A 18 4.76 4.44 23.85
CA PHE A 18 4.07 4.47 22.56
C PHE A 18 3.28 3.19 22.38
N PRO A 19 2.00 3.14 22.73
CA PRO A 19 1.18 1.96 22.52
C PRO A 19 0.98 1.75 21.02
N GLU A 20 1.54 0.68 20.47
CA GLU A 20 1.37 0.32 19.06
C GLU A 20 0.79 -1.08 18.94
N GLY A 21 -0.41 -1.19 18.39
CA GLY A 21 -1.06 -2.48 18.11
C GLY A 21 -0.56 -3.01 16.78
N THR A 22 0.35 -3.99 16.82
CA THR A 22 1.09 -4.43 15.63
C THR A 22 0.91 -5.90 15.28
N THR A 23 -0.05 -6.59 15.88
CA THR A 23 -0.31 -8.00 15.59
C THR A 23 -1.57 -8.15 14.75
N THR A 24 -1.55 -9.07 13.78
CA THR A 24 -2.71 -9.41 12.95
C THR A 24 -3.53 -10.55 13.59
N ASN A 25 -3.44 -11.77 13.04
CA ASN A 25 -4.09 -12.99 13.51
C ASN A 25 -3.25 -13.75 14.57
N GLY A 26 -2.33 -13.05 15.23
CA GLY A 26 -1.37 -13.63 16.18
C GLY A 26 -0.23 -14.45 15.54
N ARG A 27 -0.16 -14.56 14.21
CA ARG A 27 0.94 -15.24 13.49
C ARG A 27 1.89 -14.29 12.79
N PHE A 28 1.48 -13.04 12.58
CA PHE A 28 2.29 -12.02 11.94
C PHE A 28 2.36 -10.72 12.73
N LEU A 29 3.48 -10.01 12.59
CA LEU A 29 3.73 -8.68 13.13
C LEU A 29 3.78 -7.66 11.99
N ILE A 30 2.92 -6.64 11.99
CA ILE A 30 2.94 -5.54 11.01
C ILE A 30 4.14 -4.61 11.24
N SER A 31 4.52 -3.88 10.19
CA SER A 31 5.62 -2.91 10.25
C SER A 31 5.31 -1.76 11.22
N PHE A 32 6.33 -1.32 11.95
CA PHE A 32 6.19 -0.25 12.93
C PHE A 32 6.17 1.13 12.26
N GLN A 33 5.44 2.06 12.83
CA GLN A 33 5.55 3.46 12.46
C GLN A 33 6.88 4.02 12.98
N HIS A 34 7.67 4.56 12.06
CA HIS A 34 8.99 5.12 12.36
C HIS A 34 8.93 6.37 13.24
N GLY A 35 7.76 7.00 13.39
CA GLY A 35 7.56 8.25 14.13
C GLY A 35 8.05 8.18 15.57
N ALA A 36 7.83 7.05 16.24
CA ALA A 36 8.35 6.84 17.59
C ALA A 36 9.88 6.84 17.61
N PHE A 37 10.56 6.37 16.55
CA PHE A 37 12.01 6.18 16.47
C PHE A 37 12.79 7.41 16.00
N ILE A 38 12.10 8.45 15.48
CA ILE A 38 12.70 9.73 15.03
C ILE A 38 13.61 10.38 16.10
N PRO A 39 13.26 10.39 17.40
CA PRO A 39 14.10 11.01 18.43
C PRO A 39 15.47 10.36 18.63
N GLY A 40 15.70 9.14 18.13
CA GLY A 40 17.01 8.47 18.19
C GLY A 40 17.49 8.13 19.60
N TYR A 41 16.57 7.86 20.53
CA TYR A 41 16.90 7.39 21.88
C TYR A 41 16.77 5.86 21.97
N PRO A 42 17.50 5.17 22.87
CA PRO A 42 17.35 3.73 23.03
C PRO A 42 15.93 3.34 23.41
N VAL A 43 15.47 2.22 22.85
CA VAL A 43 14.12 1.69 23.03
C VAL A 43 14.18 0.37 23.76
N GLN A 44 13.36 0.23 24.80
CA GLN A 44 13.19 -1.03 25.53
C GLN A 44 11.87 -1.68 25.09
N PRO A 45 11.87 -2.70 24.23
CA PRO A 45 10.65 -3.35 23.78
C PRO A 45 10.03 -4.19 24.90
N VAL A 46 8.71 -4.25 24.93
CA VAL A 46 7.93 -5.04 25.89
C VAL A 46 6.90 -5.84 25.12
N VAL A 47 6.87 -7.15 25.36
CA VAL A 47 5.92 -8.09 24.76
C VAL A 47 4.95 -8.58 25.82
N VAL A 48 3.67 -8.66 25.45
CA VAL A 48 2.60 -9.10 26.34
C VAL A 48 1.97 -10.36 25.76
N ARG A 49 1.95 -11.46 26.53
CA ARG A 49 1.38 -12.75 26.09
C ARG A 49 0.02 -13.00 26.76
N TYR A 50 -0.97 -13.29 25.93
CA TYR A 50 -2.32 -13.62 26.36
C TYR A 50 -2.51 -15.15 26.48
N PRO A 51 -3.28 -15.63 27.48
CA PRO A 51 -3.50 -17.06 27.74
C PRO A 51 -4.33 -17.80 26.69
N HIS A 52 -5.07 -17.08 25.86
CA HIS A 52 -6.09 -17.68 25.00
C HIS A 52 -5.53 -17.99 23.60
N VAL A 53 -5.56 -19.28 23.23
CA VAL A 53 -5.07 -19.81 21.95
C VAL A 53 -6.01 -19.49 20.77
N HIS A 54 -7.30 -19.22 21.06
CA HIS A 54 -8.34 -18.94 20.06
C HIS A 54 -8.86 -17.49 20.11
N PHE A 55 -8.07 -16.57 20.66
CA PHE A 55 -8.41 -15.15 20.64
C PHE A 55 -7.85 -14.50 19.38
N ASP A 56 -8.65 -14.44 18.33
CA ASP A 56 -8.31 -13.72 17.10
C ASP A 56 -8.83 -12.27 17.20
N GLN A 57 -7.92 -11.33 17.44
CA GLN A 57 -8.23 -9.90 17.53
C GLN A 57 -8.67 -9.32 16.18
N SER A 58 -8.39 -10.00 15.07
CA SER A 58 -8.72 -9.58 13.71
C SER A 58 -10.17 -9.89 13.27
N TRP A 59 -10.92 -10.69 14.06
CA TRP A 59 -12.32 -11.06 13.78
C TRP A 59 -13.33 -9.90 13.89
N LEU A 60 -12.91 -8.73 14.37
CA LEU A 60 -13.72 -7.52 14.39
C LEU A 60 -13.54 -6.75 13.07
N VAL A 61 -14.24 -7.23 12.02
CA VAL A 61 -14.14 -6.75 10.63
C VAL A 61 -14.60 -5.29 10.45
N SER A 62 -15.39 -4.74 11.38
CA SER A 62 -15.82 -3.34 11.30
C SER A 62 -14.78 -2.40 11.93
N LEU A 63 -14.19 -1.50 11.13
CA LEU A 63 -13.24 -0.47 11.57
C LEU A 63 -13.80 0.41 12.72
N ARG A 64 -15.13 0.60 12.79
CA ARG A 64 -15.78 1.32 13.89
C ARG A 64 -15.63 0.60 15.24
N LEU A 65 -15.71 -0.72 15.25
CA LEU A 65 -15.40 -1.51 16.44
C LEU A 65 -13.89 -1.70 16.62
N HIS A 66 -13.11 -1.77 15.55
CA HIS A 66 -11.66 -1.98 15.63
C HIS A 66 -10.91 -0.77 16.21
N ILE A 67 -11.20 0.45 15.74
CA ILE A 67 -10.66 1.70 16.33
C ILE A 67 -11.18 1.85 17.76
N PHE A 68 -12.46 1.57 18.01
CA PHE A 68 -13.01 1.57 19.36
C PHE A 68 -12.30 0.57 20.29
N PHE A 69 -11.98 -0.65 19.85
CA PHE A 69 -11.30 -1.66 20.68
C PHE A 69 -9.78 -1.45 20.79
N LEU A 70 -9.10 -0.94 19.75
CA LEU A 70 -7.69 -0.49 19.82
C LEU A 70 -7.50 0.62 20.85
N PHE A 71 -8.51 1.48 21.05
CA PHE A 71 -8.48 2.54 22.07
C PHE A 71 -9.10 2.14 23.42
N VAL A 72 -9.98 1.14 23.49
CA VAL A 72 -10.81 0.91 24.69
C VAL A 72 -10.59 -0.45 25.38
N LEU A 73 -10.11 -1.54 24.74
CA LEU A 73 -10.20 -2.85 25.40
C LEU A 73 -9.00 -3.80 25.45
N PHE A 74 -8.04 -3.90 24.52
CA PHE A 74 -6.92 -4.84 24.73
C PHE A 74 -5.59 -4.41 24.10
N PRO A 75 -4.49 -4.41 24.89
CA PRO A 75 -3.19 -4.05 24.38
C PRO A 75 -2.32 -5.24 24.01
N VAL A 76 -2.05 -5.50 22.73
CA VAL A 76 -0.64 -5.71 22.39
C VAL A 76 -0.04 -4.31 22.39
N ILE A 77 0.23 -3.79 23.59
CA ILE A 77 0.99 -2.56 23.75
C ILE A 77 2.42 -2.99 23.49
N ILE A 78 2.96 -2.63 22.34
CA ILE A 78 4.37 -2.31 22.29
C ILE A 78 4.56 -1.15 23.25
N VAL A 79 5.36 -1.32 24.30
CA VAL A 79 5.88 -0.16 25.02
C VAL A 79 7.25 0.11 24.45
N ILE A 80 7.40 1.18 23.66
CA ILE A 80 8.70 1.77 23.38
C ILE A 80 9.06 2.67 24.57
N VAL A 81 9.88 2.20 25.51
CA VAL A 81 10.40 3.11 26.55
C VAL A 81 11.65 3.81 26.05
N PHE A 82 11.58 5.13 25.90
CA PHE A 82 12.77 5.96 25.77
C PHE A 82 13.44 6.13 27.13
N GLN A 83 14.72 5.77 27.21
CA GLN A 83 15.54 5.99 28.40
C GLN A 83 16.54 7.11 28.10
N GLY A 84 16.46 8.22 28.85
CA GLY A 84 17.50 9.24 28.85
C GLY A 84 18.84 8.67 29.33
N LYS A 85 19.96 9.19 28.80
CA LYS A 85 21.35 8.79 29.09
C LYS A 85 21.58 8.49 30.59
N HIS A 86 21.50 7.22 30.97
CA HIS A 86 22.19 6.54 32.09
C HIS A 86 21.36 5.32 32.51
N ILE A 87 21.72 4.12 32.06
CA ILE A 87 21.39 2.88 32.78
C ILE A 87 22.59 1.94 32.72
N THR A 88 23.12 1.62 33.90
CA THR A 88 24.01 0.49 34.18
C THR A 88 23.22 -0.81 34.21
N ASN A 89 23.81 -1.85 33.63
CA ASN A 89 23.26 -3.19 33.53
C ASN A 89 22.75 -3.76 34.86
N SER A 90 21.69 -4.56 34.74
CA SER A 90 21.21 -5.54 35.71
C SER A 90 20.16 -5.05 36.72
N THR A 91 18.92 -5.50 36.53
CA THR A 91 18.11 -6.06 37.62
C THR A 91 17.03 -6.97 37.02
N HIS A 92 17.12 -8.26 37.35
CA HIS A 92 15.99 -9.20 37.41
C HIS A 92 14.83 -8.53 38.17
N VAL A 93 13.64 -8.47 37.58
CA VAL A 93 12.41 -8.10 38.31
C VAL A 93 11.53 -9.33 38.35
N GLN A 94 11.37 -9.87 39.56
CA GLN A 94 10.50 -10.99 39.89
C GLN A 94 9.01 -10.60 39.80
N ASP A 95 8.25 -11.54 39.25
CA ASP A 95 6.84 -11.92 39.44
C ASP A 95 5.81 -10.86 39.88
N VAL A 96 4.79 -10.69 39.05
CA VAL A 96 3.55 -9.98 39.35
C VAL A 96 2.36 -10.91 39.09
N HIS A 97 1.50 -11.13 40.09
CA HIS A 97 0.18 -11.76 39.97
C HIS A 97 -0.92 -10.87 40.60
N PRO A 98 -2.20 -10.99 40.20
CA PRO A 98 -2.72 -11.21 38.85
C PRO A 98 -3.64 -10.06 38.41
N VAL A 99 -3.43 -9.55 37.20
CA VAL A 99 -4.58 -9.24 36.32
C VAL A 99 -4.90 -10.58 35.70
N SER A 100 -6.04 -11.17 36.05
CA SER A 100 -6.42 -12.57 35.77
C SER A 100 -6.63 -12.91 34.28
N GLN A 101 -6.00 -12.19 33.36
CA GLN A 101 -6.12 -12.34 31.91
C GLN A 101 -4.78 -12.29 31.15
N LEU A 102 -3.63 -12.19 31.84
CA LEU A 102 -2.30 -12.08 31.21
C LEU A 102 -1.37 -13.21 31.69
N HIS A 103 -0.74 -13.93 30.75
CA HIS A 103 0.16 -15.05 31.06
C HIS A 103 1.62 -14.60 31.29
N GLY A 104 2.02 -13.44 30.79
CA GLY A 104 3.35 -12.89 31.09
C GLY A 104 3.64 -11.57 30.35
N VAL A 105 4.39 -10.68 31.00
CA VAL A 105 5.00 -9.49 30.39
C VAL A 105 6.49 -9.75 30.28
N GLU A 106 7.01 -9.74 29.07
CA GLU A 106 8.42 -10.00 28.75
C GLU A 106 9.09 -8.69 28.34
N TYR A 107 10.16 -8.31 29.04
CA TYR A 107 11.01 -7.17 28.67
C TYR A 107 12.15 -7.71 27.81
N LEU A 108 12.24 -7.28 26.55
CA LEU A 108 13.29 -7.72 25.64
C LEU A 108 14.62 -6.98 25.91
N PRO A 109 15.72 -7.31 25.25
CA PRO A 109 16.92 -6.46 25.33
C PRO A 109 16.65 -5.04 24.80
N ILE A 110 17.35 -4.04 25.36
CA ILE A 110 17.31 -2.65 24.86
C ILE A 110 17.86 -2.63 23.44
N VAL A 111 17.11 -2.05 22.51
CA VAL A 111 17.53 -1.79 21.13
C VAL A 111 18.08 -0.36 21.08
N TYR A 112 19.34 -0.23 20.67
CA TYR A 112 20.00 1.06 20.53
C TYR A 112 19.83 1.59 19.11
N PRO A 113 19.74 2.92 18.93
CA PRO A 113 19.79 3.51 17.59
C PRO A 113 21.12 3.15 16.91
N PRO A 114 21.15 2.96 15.59
CA PRO A 114 22.37 2.66 14.85
C PRO A 114 23.45 3.74 15.06
N GLU A 115 24.72 3.33 15.14
CA GLU A 115 25.86 4.19 15.51
C GLU A 115 26.16 5.29 14.47
N ILE A 116 25.76 5.06 13.22
CA ILE A 116 25.93 6.00 12.11
C ILE A 116 24.72 6.95 12.09
N LYS A 117 24.94 8.20 12.52
CA LYS A 117 23.92 9.26 12.69
C LYS A 117 23.20 9.72 11.41
N GLN A 118 23.22 8.95 10.34
CA GLN A 118 22.57 9.32 9.07
C GLN A 118 21.75 8.20 8.42
N GLU A 119 21.43 7.13 9.15
CA GLU A 119 20.46 6.14 8.69
C GLU A 119 19.27 5.96 9.65
N ASN A 120 18.11 5.86 9.00
CA ASN A 120 16.81 6.38 9.42
C ASN A 120 16.21 5.74 10.68
N ALA A 121 15.29 6.50 11.29
CA ALA A 121 14.25 5.97 12.19
C ALA A 121 13.58 4.68 11.67
N LEU A 122 13.62 4.46 10.34
CA LEU A 122 13.22 3.25 9.65
C LEU A 122 13.98 2.01 10.11
N HIS A 123 15.30 1.96 9.93
CA HIS A 123 16.11 0.81 10.37
C HIS A 123 16.03 0.57 11.87
N PHE A 124 15.89 1.65 12.66
CA PHE A 124 15.71 1.51 14.09
C PHE A 124 14.36 0.84 14.45
N ALA A 125 13.29 1.22 13.75
CA ALA A 125 11.98 0.58 13.91
C ALA A 125 12.00 -0.88 13.44
N GLU A 126 12.64 -1.18 12.31
CA GLU A 126 12.79 -2.53 11.77
C GLU A 126 13.52 -3.44 12.74
N ASN A 127 14.70 -3.03 13.22
CA ASN A 127 15.48 -3.81 14.19
C ASN A 127 14.68 -4.10 15.47
N THR A 128 13.91 -3.11 15.93
CA THR A 128 13.03 -3.26 17.09
C THR A 128 11.91 -4.25 16.78
N SER A 129 11.28 -4.15 15.61
CA SER A 129 10.24 -5.07 15.15
C SER A 129 10.75 -6.51 15.00
N TYR A 130 11.94 -6.71 14.43
CA TYR A 130 12.57 -8.04 14.31
C TYR A 130 12.83 -8.69 15.67
N ALA A 131 13.37 -7.94 16.63
CA ALA A 131 13.60 -8.44 17.98
C ALA A 131 12.28 -8.91 18.64
N MET A 132 11.20 -8.15 18.42
CA MET A 132 9.88 -8.49 18.93
C MET A 132 9.24 -9.68 18.21
N ALA A 133 9.31 -9.73 16.88
CA ALA A 133 8.80 -10.83 16.07
C ALA A 133 9.48 -12.16 16.46
N HIS A 134 10.80 -12.13 16.65
CA HIS A 134 11.58 -13.27 17.11
C HIS A 134 11.14 -13.73 18.50
N ALA A 135 11.01 -12.81 19.46
CA ALA A 135 10.54 -13.16 20.80
C ALA A 135 9.12 -13.76 20.78
N LEU A 136 8.23 -13.19 19.97
CA LEU A 136 6.86 -13.67 19.80
C LEU A 136 6.76 -14.98 19.00
N ASN A 137 7.82 -15.40 18.31
CA ASN A 137 7.83 -16.52 17.37
C ASN A 137 6.78 -16.34 16.25
N VAL A 138 6.73 -15.14 15.68
CA VAL A 138 5.85 -14.73 14.58
C VAL A 138 6.66 -14.20 13.41
N LEU A 139 6.08 -14.20 12.21
CA LEU A 139 6.73 -13.65 11.03
C LEU A 139 6.41 -12.16 10.87
N PRO A 140 7.37 -11.32 10.48
CA PRO A 140 7.04 -9.96 10.07
C PRO A 140 6.22 -9.97 8.78
N THR A 141 5.35 -8.98 8.60
CA THR A 141 4.62 -8.72 7.35
C THR A 141 4.70 -7.25 6.99
N SER A 142 4.56 -6.97 5.69
CA SER A 142 4.56 -5.63 5.13
C SER A 142 3.15 -5.02 5.05
N TYR A 143 2.14 -5.66 5.66
CA TYR A 143 0.87 -5.01 5.93
C TYR A 143 1.06 -3.84 6.90
N SER A 144 0.28 -2.79 6.69
CA SER A 144 0.32 -1.55 7.46
C SER A 144 -1.10 -1.03 7.72
N TYR A 145 -1.22 0.06 8.47
CA TYR A 145 -2.50 0.74 8.67
C TYR A 145 -3.20 1.12 7.35
N ALA A 146 -2.43 1.42 6.29
CA ALA A 146 -2.98 1.72 4.98
C ALA A 146 -3.73 0.52 4.37
N ASP A 147 -3.33 -0.72 4.67
CA ASP A 147 -4.07 -1.91 4.23
C ASP A 147 -5.42 -2.03 4.95
N SER A 148 -5.49 -1.63 6.22
CA SER A 148 -6.76 -1.53 6.95
C SER A 148 -7.68 -0.46 6.36
N MET A 149 -7.13 0.68 5.90
CA MET A 149 -7.90 1.70 5.19
C MET A 149 -8.46 1.18 3.86
N ILE A 150 -7.63 0.46 3.09
CA ILE A 150 -8.05 -0.18 1.82
C ILE A 150 -9.16 -1.20 2.08
N ALA A 151 -9.00 -2.07 3.07
CA ALA A 151 -10.02 -3.06 3.43
C ALA A 151 -11.33 -2.39 3.90
N SER A 152 -11.24 -1.34 4.72
CA SER A 152 -12.42 -0.56 5.16
C SER A 152 -13.16 0.07 4.00
N ARG A 153 -12.44 0.62 3.02
CA ARG A 153 -13.06 1.22 1.84
C ARG A 153 -13.74 0.17 0.95
N ALA A 154 -13.18 -1.04 0.86
CA ALA A 154 -13.83 -2.16 0.20
C ALA A 154 -15.12 -2.61 0.95
N GLU A 155 -15.12 -2.60 2.28
CA GLU A 155 -16.31 -2.86 3.11
C GLU A 155 -17.41 -1.82 2.82
N GLU A 156 -17.05 -0.54 2.80
CA GLU A 156 -17.95 0.56 2.45
C GLU A 156 -18.50 0.45 1.02
N ALA A 157 -17.73 -0.15 0.10
CA ALA A 157 -18.17 -0.49 -1.26
C ALA A 157 -19.03 -1.77 -1.32
N GLY A 158 -19.37 -2.38 -0.17
CA GLY A 158 -20.20 -3.57 -0.08
C GLY A 158 -19.50 -4.87 -0.49
N LYS A 159 -18.16 -4.92 -0.44
CA LYS A 159 -17.40 -6.12 -0.81
C LYS A 159 -17.36 -7.12 0.33
N ALA A 160 -17.60 -8.39 0.02
CA ALA A 160 -17.67 -9.45 1.03
C ALA A 160 -16.28 -9.84 1.57
N ASN A 161 -15.31 -10.08 0.69
CA ASN A 161 -13.95 -10.45 1.05
C ASN A 161 -13.01 -9.23 1.07
N CYS A 162 -13.17 -8.35 2.05
CA CYS A 162 -12.38 -7.10 2.12
C CYS A 162 -10.86 -7.34 2.23
N SER A 163 -10.45 -8.46 2.82
CA SER A 163 -9.04 -8.81 2.98
C SER A 163 -8.34 -9.08 1.65
N SER A 164 -9.07 -9.44 0.59
CA SER A 164 -8.47 -9.69 -0.73
C SER A 164 -7.97 -8.41 -1.44
N TYR A 165 -8.34 -7.24 -0.91
CA TYR A 165 -7.86 -5.94 -1.38
C TYR A 165 -6.59 -5.48 -0.68
N MET A 166 -6.12 -6.15 0.38
CA MET A 166 -4.88 -5.75 1.05
C MET A 166 -3.67 -6.01 0.15
N VAL A 167 -2.68 -5.13 0.17
CA VAL A 167 -1.59 -5.09 -0.82
C VAL A 167 -0.19 -5.11 -0.24
N GLU A 168 -0.07 -5.14 1.09
CA GLU A 168 1.19 -4.95 1.82
C GLU A 168 1.78 -3.56 1.59
N MET A 169 1.02 -2.53 1.98
CA MET A 169 1.33 -1.14 1.65
C MET A 169 2.69 -0.65 2.14
N ALA A 170 3.28 -1.22 3.20
CA ALA A 170 4.63 -0.83 3.64
C ALA A 170 5.67 -1.19 2.56
N TRP A 171 5.60 -2.41 2.03
CA TRP A 171 6.48 -2.87 0.95
C TRP A 171 6.18 -2.13 -0.36
N VAL A 172 4.90 -1.92 -0.69
CA VAL A 172 4.51 -1.17 -1.90
C VAL A 172 5.09 0.25 -1.86
N LYS A 173 4.99 0.94 -0.72
CA LYS A 173 5.54 2.29 -0.55
C LYS A 173 7.07 2.30 -0.63
N GLU A 174 7.74 1.35 0.00
CA GLU A 174 9.20 1.27 0.00
C GLU A 174 9.74 0.95 -1.41
N VAL A 175 9.23 -0.11 -2.03
CA VAL A 175 9.74 -0.63 -3.30
C VAL A 175 9.28 0.21 -4.47
N TYR A 176 8.08 0.79 -4.45
CA TYR A 176 7.52 1.53 -5.58
C TYR A 176 7.31 3.02 -5.33
N GLY A 177 7.47 3.52 -4.11
CA GLY A 177 7.22 4.93 -3.79
C GLY A 177 5.74 5.31 -3.80
N VAL A 178 4.83 4.33 -3.92
CA VAL A 178 3.39 4.57 -4.00
C VAL A 178 2.85 5.00 -2.65
N SER A 179 2.15 6.14 -2.63
CA SER A 179 1.55 6.68 -1.41
C SER A 179 0.23 5.98 -1.07
N THR A 180 -0.22 6.09 0.18
CA THR A 180 -1.55 5.61 0.57
C THR A 180 -2.67 6.33 -0.21
N ALA A 181 -2.52 7.63 -0.46
CA ALA A 181 -3.52 8.39 -1.22
C ALA A 181 -3.64 7.88 -2.66
N GLU A 182 -2.51 7.62 -3.31
CA GLU A 182 -2.46 7.08 -4.67
C GLU A 182 -3.03 5.66 -4.74
N ALA A 183 -2.70 4.80 -3.78
CA ALA A 183 -3.29 3.46 -3.70
C ALA A 183 -4.81 3.53 -3.50
N MET A 184 -5.31 4.43 -2.64
CA MET A 184 -6.75 4.63 -2.45
C MET A 184 -7.43 5.16 -3.71
N GLU A 185 -6.79 6.04 -4.48
CA GLU A 185 -7.32 6.50 -5.77
C GLU A 185 -7.42 5.34 -6.78
N LEU A 186 -6.38 4.50 -6.90
CA LEU A 186 -6.42 3.33 -7.78
C LEU A 186 -7.44 2.28 -7.30
N LEU A 187 -7.70 2.20 -6.00
CA LEU A 187 -8.75 1.33 -5.44
C LEU A 187 -10.14 1.75 -5.92
N GLU A 188 -10.45 3.06 -5.98
CA GLU A 188 -11.74 3.54 -6.51
C GLU A 188 -11.98 3.05 -7.93
N HIS A 189 -10.97 3.18 -8.78
CA HIS A 189 -11.04 2.71 -10.16
C HIS A 189 -11.18 1.19 -10.23
N PHE A 190 -10.43 0.45 -9.42
CA PHE A 190 -10.54 -1.01 -9.36
C PHE A 190 -11.93 -1.46 -8.89
N LEU A 191 -12.52 -0.78 -7.91
CA LEU A 191 -13.89 -1.05 -7.44
C LEU A 191 -14.94 -0.75 -8.53
N ALA A 192 -14.70 0.25 -9.38
CA ALA A 192 -15.54 0.56 -10.54
C ALA A 192 -15.44 -0.48 -11.67
N MET A 193 -14.39 -1.32 -11.68
CA MET A 193 -14.25 -2.45 -12.61
C MET A 193 -15.03 -3.71 -12.17
N ASN A 194 -16.08 -3.55 -11.35
CA ASN A 194 -16.97 -4.63 -10.92
C ASN A 194 -16.27 -5.90 -10.40
N PRO A 195 -15.39 -5.82 -9.38
CA PRO A 195 -14.76 -7.00 -8.83
C PRO A 195 -15.80 -7.95 -8.23
N ASP A 196 -15.55 -9.25 -8.42
CA ASP A 196 -16.39 -10.35 -7.93
C ASP A 196 -16.33 -10.52 -6.40
N SER A 197 -16.96 -11.58 -5.88
CA SER A 197 -17.02 -11.88 -4.45
C SER A 197 -15.64 -12.14 -3.83
N ASP A 198 -14.66 -12.56 -4.63
CA ASP A 198 -13.28 -12.79 -4.21
C ASP A 198 -12.41 -11.53 -4.37
N GLY A 199 -12.98 -10.42 -4.83
CA GLY A 199 -12.27 -9.17 -5.07
C GLY A 199 -11.42 -9.19 -6.34
N ARG A 200 -11.79 -10.01 -7.33
CA ARG A 200 -11.07 -10.12 -8.60
C ARG A 200 -11.84 -9.47 -9.75
N VAL A 201 -11.12 -8.80 -10.63
CA VAL A 201 -11.65 -8.15 -11.84
C VAL A 201 -11.30 -8.99 -13.06
N LYS A 202 -12.30 -9.27 -13.91
CA LYS A 202 -12.09 -9.96 -15.20
C LYS A 202 -11.69 -8.97 -16.28
N ALA A 203 -11.04 -9.47 -17.33
CA ALA A 203 -10.58 -8.65 -18.44
C ALA A 203 -11.71 -7.82 -19.09
N GLN A 204 -12.93 -8.35 -19.17
CA GLN A 204 -14.06 -7.64 -19.76
C GLN A 204 -14.43 -6.39 -18.95
N ASP A 205 -14.56 -6.53 -17.62
CA ASP A 205 -14.92 -5.42 -16.73
C ASP A 205 -13.79 -4.40 -16.59
N PHE A 206 -12.53 -4.86 -16.63
CA PHE A 206 -11.34 -4.02 -16.66
C PHE A 206 -11.37 -3.02 -17.83
N TRP A 207 -11.63 -3.51 -19.05
CA TRP A 207 -11.63 -2.66 -20.25
C TRP A 207 -12.92 -1.84 -20.41
N ALA A 208 -14.04 -2.34 -19.90
CA ALA A 208 -15.32 -1.62 -19.93
C ALA A 208 -15.27 -0.27 -19.17
N LEU A 209 -14.44 -0.17 -18.14
CA LEU A 209 -14.21 1.10 -17.45
C LEU A 209 -13.70 2.18 -18.41
N PHE A 210 -12.87 1.82 -19.39
CA PHE A 210 -12.25 2.74 -20.36
C PHE A 210 -12.98 2.82 -21.70
N GLY A 211 -14.19 2.26 -21.81
CA GLY A 211 -14.94 2.21 -23.07
C GLY A 211 -14.34 1.25 -24.11
N LEU A 212 -13.45 0.34 -23.67
CA LEU A 212 -12.76 -0.61 -24.53
C LEU A 212 -13.34 -2.01 -24.40
N TYR A 213 -13.21 -2.79 -25.48
CA TYR A 213 -13.50 -4.22 -25.47
C TYR A 213 -12.20 -5.02 -25.41
N CYS A 214 -12.33 -6.30 -25.03
CA CYS A 214 -11.20 -7.22 -24.86
C CYS A 214 -10.63 -7.70 -26.21
N SER A 215 -10.06 -6.78 -26.98
CA SER A 215 -9.33 -7.03 -28.22
C SER A 215 -8.06 -7.87 -27.98
N PRO A 216 -7.42 -8.44 -29.02
CA PRO A 216 -6.16 -9.17 -28.84
C PRO A 216 -5.06 -8.36 -28.15
N LEU A 217 -4.95 -7.05 -28.43
CA LEU A 217 -4.01 -6.15 -27.75
C LEU A 217 -4.41 -5.94 -26.29
N CYS A 218 -5.69 -5.66 -26.03
CA CYS A 218 -6.22 -5.52 -24.66
C CYS A 218 -5.99 -6.79 -23.81
N LYS A 219 -6.10 -7.99 -24.41
CA LYS A 219 -5.78 -9.26 -23.75
C LYS A 219 -4.31 -9.36 -23.38
N LYS A 220 -3.40 -9.01 -24.29
CA LYS A 220 -1.95 -8.99 -24.01
C LYS A 220 -1.64 -8.04 -22.85
N ILE A 221 -2.20 -6.84 -22.88
CA ILE A 221 -2.02 -5.85 -21.81
C ILE A 221 -2.58 -6.39 -20.48
N PHE A 222 -3.75 -7.03 -20.49
CA PHE A 222 -4.33 -7.61 -19.27
C PHE A 222 -3.47 -8.75 -18.69
N HIS A 223 -2.87 -9.59 -19.55
CA HIS A 223 -1.97 -10.67 -19.13
C HIS A 223 -0.72 -10.17 -18.40
N TYR A 224 -0.29 -8.92 -18.60
CA TYR A 224 0.78 -8.31 -17.82
C TYR A 224 0.45 -8.30 -16.31
N PHE A 225 -0.81 -8.04 -15.97
CA PHE A 225 -1.28 -8.04 -14.59
C PHE A 225 -1.61 -9.47 -14.10
N ASP A 226 -2.17 -10.30 -14.96
CA ASP A 226 -2.58 -11.68 -14.65
C ASP A 226 -1.42 -12.69 -14.77
N PHE A 227 -0.36 -12.49 -13.98
CA PHE A 227 0.77 -13.42 -13.93
C PHE A 227 0.41 -14.82 -13.38
N GLU A 228 -0.78 -14.97 -12.78
CA GLU A 228 -1.30 -16.26 -12.29
C GLU A 228 -2.10 -17.02 -13.37
N ASN A 229 -2.35 -16.40 -14.53
CA ASN A 229 -3.22 -16.92 -15.60
C ASN A 229 -4.59 -17.38 -15.10
N LYS A 230 -5.24 -16.57 -14.24
CA LYS A 230 -6.59 -16.84 -13.70
C LYS A 230 -7.70 -16.17 -14.49
N GLU A 231 -7.38 -15.53 -15.61
CA GLU A 231 -8.27 -14.68 -16.43
C GLU A 231 -8.91 -13.55 -15.61
N SER A 232 -8.30 -13.21 -14.47
CA SER A 232 -8.79 -12.24 -13.50
C SER A 232 -7.65 -11.77 -12.59
N ILE A 233 -7.72 -10.52 -12.16
CA ILE A 233 -6.65 -9.88 -11.37
C ILE A 233 -7.17 -9.37 -10.03
N THR A 234 -6.31 -9.39 -9.01
CA THR A 234 -6.58 -8.75 -7.71
C THR A 234 -6.18 -7.28 -7.73
N PHE A 235 -6.63 -6.53 -6.73
CA PHE A 235 -6.21 -5.14 -6.56
C PHE A 235 -4.69 -5.02 -6.37
N ARG A 236 -4.06 -5.96 -5.64
CA ARG A 236 -2.59 -5.99 -5.48
C ARG A 236 -1.89 -6.12 -6.82
N GLN A 237 -2.36 -7.01 -7.71
CA GLN A 237 -1.78 -7.19 -9.03
C GLN A 237 -1.91 -5.91 -9.87
N PHE A 238 -3.09 -5.30 -9.87
CA PHE A 238 -3.35 -4.03 -10.56
C PHE A 238 -2.45 -2.89 -10.06
N LEU A 239 -2.40 -2.68 -8.74
CA LEU A 239 -1.61 -1.62 -8.10
C LEU A 239 -0.11 -1.79 -8.38
N VAL A 240 0.43 -2.98 -8.10
CA VAL A 240 1.85 -3.27 -8.30
C VAL A 240 2.22 -3.21 -9.77
N GLY A 241 1.38 -3.73 -10.67
CA GLY A 241 1.61 -3.64 -12.10
C GLY A 241 1.68 -2.19 -12.60
N CYS A 242 0.76 -1.33 -12.16
CA CYS A 242 0.81 0.10 -12.50
C CYS A 242 2.08 0.75 -11.95
N ALA A 243 2.39 0.48 -10.68
CA ALA A 243 3.57 1.03 -10.03
C ALA A 243 4.89 0.60 -10.69
N HIS A 244 4.96 -0.66 -11.10
CA HIS A 244 6.12 -1.21 -11.78
C HIS A 244 6.34 -0.57 -13.16
N LEU A 245 5.27 -0.39 -13.94
CA LEU A 245 5.36 0.22 -15.26
C LEU A 245 5.89 1.67 -15.22
N ARG A 246 5.44 2.47 -14.26
CA ARG A 246 5.91 3.86 -14.12
C ARG A 246 7.37 3.96 -13.70
N LYS A 247 7.88 2.94 -12.99
CA LYS A 247 9.28 2.88 -12.58
C LYS A 247 10.23 2.52 -13.72
N GLN A 248 9.72 2.11 -14.88
CA GLN A 248 10.58 1.82 -16.02
C GLN A 248 11.33 3.10 -16.45
N PRO A 249 12.67 3.05 -16.62
CA PRO A 249 13.48 4.26 -16.83
C PRO A 249 13.08 5.12 -18.02
N LEU A 250 12.46 4.51 -19.03
CA LEU A 250 12.06 5.19 -20.26
C LEU A 250 10.59 5.62 -20.25
N PHE A 251 9.81 5.29 -19.20
CA PHE A 251 8.36 5.48 -19.19
C PHE A 251 7.94 6.91 -19.52
N GLU A 252 8.53 7.91 -18.87
CA GLU A 252 8.25 9.33 -19.11
C GLU A 252 8.55 9.73 -20.56
N GLY A 253 9.73 9.37 -21.07
CA GLY A 253 10.12 9.63 -22.46
C GLY A 253 9.19 8.96 -23.48
N VAL A 254 8.64 7.79 -23.16
CA VAL A 254 7.63 7.12 -24.00
C VAL A 254 6.35 7.94 -24.05
N CYS A 255 5.89 8.44 -22.90
CA CYS A 255 4.65 9.21 -22.81
C CYS A 255 4.77 10.47 -23.68
N GLU A 256 5.90 11.18 -23.59
CA GLU A 256 6.18 12.34 -24.44
C GLU A 256 6.19 11.98 -25.93
N THR A 257 6.90 10.91 -26.28
CA THR A 257 7.00 10.46 -27.68
C THR A 257 5.63 10.03 -28.22
N ALA A 258 4.82 9.37 -27.40
CA ALA A 258 3.47 8.97 -27.74
C ALA A 258 2.59 10.19 -28.01
N PHE A 259 2.62 11.19 -27.12
CA PHE A 259 1.88 12.43 -27.28
C PHE A 259 2.24 13.15 -28.59
N GLU A 260 3.53 13.39 -28.83
CA GLU A 260 4.03 14.07 -30.02
C GLU A 260 3.66 13.33 -31.32
N LYS A 261 3.62 12.00 -31.30
CA LYS A 261 3.23 11.18 -32.46
C LYS A 261 1.71 11.08 -32.67
N CYS A 262 0.90 11.41 -31.67
CA CYS A 262 -0.56 11.36 -31.75
C CYS A 262 -1.18 12.70 -32.19
N LYS A 263 -0.58 13.83 -31.80
CA LYS A 263 -1.06 15.16 -32.20
C LYS A 263 -0.78 15.46 -33.68
N ALA A 264 -1.48 16.42 -34.26
CA ALA A 264 -1.17 16.88 -35.61
C ALA A 264 0.06 17.81 -35.60
N PRO A 265 0.81 17.89 -36.72
CA PRO A 265 1.88 18.86 -36.86
C PRO A 265 1.39 20.28 -36.60
N GLY A 266 2.01 20.96 -35.63
CA GLY A 266 1.69 22.35 -35.28
C GLY A 266 0.51 22.55 -34.32
N THR A 267 -0.12 21.48 -33.82
CA THR A 267 -1.10 21.59 -32.72
C THR A 267 -0.44 21.38 -31.36
N SER A 268 -1.01 22.03 -30.34
CA SER A 268 -0.65 21.79 -28.93
C SER A 268 -1.33 20.55 -28.38
N ASP A 269 -2.49 20.17 -28.92
CA ASP A 269 -3.41 19.23 -28.28
C ASP A 269 -3.83 18.09 -29.22
N ILE A 270 -4.39 17.04 -28.63
CA ILE A 270 -4.98 15.89 -29.32
C ILE A 270 -6.52 15.98 -29.24
N SER A 271 -7.15 15.96 -30.40
CA SER A 271 -8.60 15.87 -30.58
C SER A 271 -9.09 14.42 -30.59
N LEU A 272 -10.40 14.22 -30.39
CA LEU A 272 -11.05 12.91 -30.46
C LEU A 272 -10.73 12.14 -31.75
N ALA A 273 -10.75 12.81 -32.90
CA ALA A 273 -10.44 12.19 -34.19
C ALA A 273 -8.97 11.74 -34.28
N GLN A 274 -8.04 12.50 -33.70
CA GLN A 274 -6.62 12.16 -33.65
C GLN A 274 -6.37 11.00 -32.70
N LEU A 275 -7.02 10.96 -31.54
CA LEU A 275 -6.97 9.83 -30.61
C LEU A 275 -7.47 8.55 -31.29
N ALA A 276 -8.64 8.60 -31.94
CA ALA A 276 -9.19 7.47 -32.69
C ALA A 276 -8.22 6.99 -33.79
N ASN A 277 -7.58 7.92 -34.51
CA ASN A 277 -6.60 7.59 -35.54
C ASN A 277 -5.31 6.99 -34.97
N ALA A 278 -4.88 7.42 -33.78
CA ALA A 278 -3.71 6.88 -33.11
C ALA A 278 -3.90 5.39 -32.77
N LEU A 279 -5.09 5.02 -32.28
CA LEU A 279 -5.43 3.64 -31.92
C LEU A 279 -5.50 2.70 -33.12
N ARG A 280 -5.89 3.19 -34.32
CA ARG A 280 -5.97 2.40 -35.56
C ARG A 280 -4.67 1.68 -35.93
N SER A 281 -3.54 2.15 -35.42
CA SER A 281 -2.22 1.56 -35.65
C SER A 281 -1.98 0.27 -34.86
N GLY A 282 -2.68 0.07 -33.74
CA GLY A 282 -2.50 -1.09 -32.86
C GLY A 282 -3.78 -1.92 -32.64
N MET A 283 -4.95 -1.34 -32.86
CA MET A 283 -6.25 -2.01 -32.72
C MET A 283 -7.34 -1.36 -33.57
N LEU A 284 -8.47 -2.04 -33.71
CA LEU A 284 -9.69 -1.39 -34.21
C LEU A 284 -10.23 -0.46 -33.11
N PRO A 285 -10.52 0.81 -33.42
CA PRO A 285 -11.10 1.72 -32.44
C PRO A 285 -12.43 1.19 -31.89
N PRO A 286 -12.76 1.49 -30.62
CA PRO A 286 -14.09 1.20 -30.07
C PRO A 286 -15.20 1.91 -30.85
N ALA A 287 -16.45 1.56 -30.53
CA ALA A 287 -17.63 2.28 -30.99
C ALA A 287 -17.60 3.75 -30.50
N ASP A 288 -18.40 4.62 -31.11
CA ASP A 288 -18.33 6.07 -30.87
C ASP A 288 -18.51 6.43 -29.39
N ASP A 289 -19.42 5.75 -28.67
CA ASP A 289 -19.62 5.89 -27.23
C ASP A 289 -18.39 5.45 -26.42
N GLY A 290 -17.77 4.34 -26.80
CA GLY A 290 -16.53 3.86 -26.20
C GLY A 290 -15.34 4.77 -26.48
N MET A 291 -15.27 5.36 -27.68
CA MET A 291 -14.25 6.35 -28.05
C MET A 291 -14.39 7.63 -27.23
N LEU A 292 -15.62 8.12 -27.02
CA LEU A 292 -15.88 9.28 -26.19
C LEU A 292 -15.46 9.03 -24.75
N LYS A 293 -15.85 7.88 -24.17
CA LYS A 293 -15.45 7.51 -22.81
C LYS A 293 -13.93 7.39 -22.64
N LEU A 294 -13.25 6.86 -23.65
CA LEU A 294 -11.79 6.81 -23.65
C LEU A 294 -11.18 8.21 -23.73
N PHE A 295 -11.76 9.11 -24.54
CA PHE A 295 -11.32 10.49 -24.66
C PHE A 295 -11.50 11.25 -23.34
N GLU A 296 -12.66 11.15 -22.70
CA GLU A 296 -12.95 11.67 -21.35
C GLU A 296 -12.00 11.11 -20.27
N THR A 297 -11.42 9.92 -20.49
CA THR A 297 -10.40 9.40 -19.56
C THR A 297 -9.09 10.18 -19.66
N PHE A 298 -8.77 10.68 -20.86
CA PHE A 298 -7.55 11.43 -21.16
C PHE A 298 -7.71 12.95 -21.03
N ASP A 299 -8.92 13.49 -21.16
CA ASP A 299 -9.26 14.91 -20.98
C ASP A 299 -9.58 15.13 -19.49
N ILE A 300 -8.59 15.58 -18.71
CA ILE A 300 -8.69 15.63 -17.24
C ILE A 300 -9.35 16.93 -16.75
N ASP A 301 -9.21 18.02 -17.50
CA ASP A 301 -9.79 19.32 -17.17
C ASP A 301 -11.12 19.61 -17.89
N ASP A 302 -11.64 18.63 -18.65
CA ASP A 302 -12.93 18.65 -19.34
C ASP A 302 -13.02 19.83 -20.35
N ASP A 303 -11.95 20.12 -21.08
CA ASP A 303 -11.86 21.23 -22.04
C ASP A 303 -12.15 20.83 -23.51
N ASP A 304 -12.60 19.59 -23.71
CA ASP A 304 -12.84 18.92 -25.00
C ASP A 304 -11.54 18.72 -25.83
N LYS A 305 -10.37 18.74 -25.19
CA LYS A 305 -9.06 18.47 -25.80
C LYS A 305 -8.20 17.69 -24.84
N ILE A 306 -7.20 17.01 -25.38
CA ILE A 306 -6.18 16.34 -24.58
C ILE A 306 -4.89 17.12 -24.73
N SER A 307 -4.57 17.93 -23.74
CA SER A 307 -3.30 18.62 -23.67
C SER A 307 -2.17 17.64 -23.35
N ARG A 308 -0.92 18.14 -23.40
CA ARG A 308 0.25 17.36 -22.98
C ARG A 308 0.12 16.92 -21.52
N ASP A 309 -0.34 17.83 -20.66
CA ASP A 309 -0.39 17.59 -19.22
C ASP A 309 -1.49 16.57 -18.90
N ASP A 310 -2.64 16.61 -19.59
CA ASP A 310 -3.69 15.59 -19.41
C ASP A 310 -3.22 14.22 -19.87
N PHE A 311 -2.55 14.15 -21.02
CA PHE A 311 -2.03 12.90 -21.55
C PHE A 311 -1.03 12.24 -20.60
N VAL A 312 -0.07 13.02 -20.09
CA VAL A 312 0.96 12.53 -19.16
C VAL A 312 0.34 12.17 -17.80
N ALA A 313 -0.58 12.98 -17.27
CA ALA A 313 -1.25 12.70 -16.01
C ALA A 313 -2.14 11.45 -16.11
N CYS A 314 -2.85 11.26 -17.21
CA CYS A 314 -3.64 10.06 -17.48
C CYS A 314 -2.75 8.82 -17.49
N LEU A 315 -1.60 8.86 -18.17
CA LEU A 315 -0.65 7.75 -18.19
C LEU A 315 0.10 7.56 -16.87
N ALA A 316 0.30 8.60 -16.07
CA ALA A 316 0.81 8.45 -14.71
C ALA A 316 -0.20 7.71 -13.81
N ARG A 317 -1.50 7.88 -14.05
CA ARG A 317 -2.57 7.15 -13.35
C ARG A 317 -2.77 5.74 -13.90
N PHE A 318 -2.80 5.58 -15.22
CA PHE A 318 -3.04 4.32 -15.93
C PHE A 318 -1.92 4.00 -16.92
N PRO A 319 -0.72 3.63 -16.42
CA PRO A 319 0.48 3.50 -17.23
C PRO A 319 0.40 2.41 -18.28
N PHE A 320 -0.46 1.41 -18.11
CA PHE A 320 -0.67 0.35 -19.09
C PHE A 320 -1.32 0.84 -20.40
N MET A 321 -2.00 2.00 -20.38
CA MET A 321 -2.64 2.56 -21.57
C MET A 321 -1.63 3.02 -22.61
N ILE A 322 -0.35 3.20 -22.24
CA ILE A 322 0.72 3.52 -23.20
C ILE A 322 0.84 2.46 -24.30
N ALA A 323 0.53 1.20 -24.00
CA ALA A 323 0.58 0.10 -24.95
C ALA A 323 -0.46 0.25 -26.07
N LEU A 324 -1.53 1.03 -25.87
CA LEU A 324 -2.50 1.36 -26.91
C LEU A 324 -1.85 2.15 -28.06
N PHE A 325 -0.76 2.86 -27.77
CA PHE A 325 -0.03 3.72 -28.71
C PHE A 325 1.24 3.07 -29.26
N ALA A 326 1.54 1.82 -28.90
CA ALA A 326 2.78 1.13 -29.29
C ALA A 326 3.02 1.14 -30.81
N GLY A 327 1.97 0.96 -31.61
CA GLY A 327 2.06 0.99 -33.09
C GLY A 327 2.48 2.35 -33.67
N ARG A 328 2.31 3.44 -32.93
CA ARG A 328 2.83 4.77 -33.29
C ARG A 328 4.28 4.94 -32.84
N ILE A 329 4.64 4.34 -31.71
CA ILE A 329 5.91 4.60 -31.04
C ILE A 329 7.06 3.76 -31.63
N ASN A 330 6.79 2.56 -32.19
CA ASN A 330 7.71 1.64 -32.91
C ASN A 330 9.22 1.93 -32.82
N GLY A 331 9.94 1.15 -32.00
CA GLY A 331 11.39 0.94 -32.06
C GLY A 331 12.21 1.57 -30.93
N GLU A 332 11.73 2.63 -30.28
CA GLU A 332 12.57 3.34 -29.30
C GLU A 332 12.36 2.88 -27.86
N VAL A 333 11.26 2.21 -27.53
CA VAL A 333 11.02 1.79 -26.15
C VAL A 333 10.24 0.48 -26.05
N TYR A 334 10.93 -0.56 -25.58
CA TYR A 334 10.29 -1.76 -25.04
C TYR A 334 9.63 -1.37 -23.71
N ILE A 335 8.32 -1.30 -23.70
CA ILE A 335 7.56 -1.43 -22.45
C ILE A 335 7.18 -2.91 -22.36
N GLU A 336 7.49 -3.56 -21.25
CA GLU A 336 7.33 -5.01 -21.01
C GLU A 336 5.90 -5.57 -21.23
N ILE A 337 4.96 -4.72 -21.61
CA ILE A 337 3.56 -5.06 -21.91
C ILE A 337 3.38 -5.59 -23.35
N VAL A 338 4.27 -5.25 -24.30
CA VAL A 338 4.06 -5.49 -25.75
C VAL A 338 4.84 -6.67 -26.31
#